data_AF-A0A5C7P5C2-F1
#
_entry.id   AF-A0A5C7P5C2-F1
#
_cell.length_a   1.000
_cell.length_b   1.000
_cell.length_c   1.000
_cell.angle_alpha   90.00
_cell.angle_beta   90.00
_cell.angle_gamma   90.00
#
_symmetry.space_group_name_H-M   'P 1'
#
loop_
_entity.id
_entity.type
_entity.pdbx_description
1 polymer ?
#
loop_
_entity_poly.entity_id
_entity_poly.type
_entity_poly.pdbx_seq_one_letter_code
_entity_poly.pdbx_strand_id
1 'polypeptide(L)'
;MNRSEHYQKLLANIGKLPKDRQEALKFQIESIQSRPEPTLVEKAKNFTKAVTKHVIKGFRNVPEDVQKARYDTCKGCEHYNPEKDSCRLCGCKMSVKTGWSEQECPINLWTAWSKPSSPPEP
;
A
#
# COMPACT_ATOMS: atom_id res chain seq x y z
N MET A 1 9.68 17.04 -4.59
CA MET A 1 8.23 17.36 -4.56
C MET A 1 7.50 16.15 -4.01
N ASN A 2 6.80 16.29 -2.89
CA ASN A 2 6.07 15.20 -2.23
C ASN A 2 4.82 14.85 -3.08
N ARG A 3 4.49 13.56 -3.18
CA ARG A 3 3.34 13.06 -3.96
C ARG A 3 2.00 13.67 -3.52
N SER A 4 1.88 14.00 -2.23
CA SER A 4 0.76 14.75 -1.66
C SER A 4 0.66 16.17 -2.25
N GLU A 5 1.79 16.88 -2.39
CA GLU A 5 1.83 18.22 -3.00
C GLU A 5 1.51 18.17 -4.50
N HIS A 6 2.00 17.15 -5.19
CA HIS A 6 1.68 16.94 -6.61
C HIS A 6 0.18 16.69 -6.80
N TYR A 7 -0.44 15.88 -5.93
CA TYR A 7 -1.87 15.61 -5.97
C TYR A 7 -2.70 16.86 -5.71
N GLN A 8 -2.34 17.66 -4.71
CA GLN A 8 -3.03 18.93 -4.42
C GLN A 8 -2.92 19.91 -5.59
N LYS A 9 -1.75 20.00 -6.26
CA LYS A 9 -1.57 20.82 -7.46
C LYS A 9 -2.42 20.36 -8.65
N LEU A 10 -2.59 19.04 -8.83
CA LEU A 10 -3.46 18.49 -9.86
C LEU A 10 -4.93 18.81 -9.57
N LEU A 11 -5.38 18.60 -8.33
CA LEU A 11 -6.75 18.92 -7.88
C LEU A 11 -7.06 20.42 -8.05
N ALA A 12 -6.11 21.30 -7.71
CA ALA A 12 -6.27 22.75 -7.84
C ALA A 12 -6.44 23.25 -9.29
N ASN A 13 -6.06 22.44 -10.29
CA ASN A 13 -6.20 22.80 -11.70
C ASN A 13 -7.45 22.21 -12.37
N ILE A 14 -8.25 21.40 -11.67
CA ILE A 14 -9.47 20.80 -12.23
C ILE A 14 -10.43 21.87 -12.73
N GLY A 15 -10.59 22.98 -12.01
CA GLY A 15 -11.46 24.08 -12.41
C GLY A 15 -11.04 24.80 -13.70
N LYS A 16 -9.83 24.54 -14.21
CA LYS A 16 -9.29 25.10 -15.46
C LYS A 16 -9.52 24.18 -16.67
N LEU A 17 -10.04 22.97 -16.46
CA LEU A 17 -10.32 22.02 -17.54
C LEU A 17 -11.67 22.34 -18.21
N PRO A 18 -11.86 21.94 -19.49
CA PRO A 18 -13.18 21.91 -20.12
C PRO A 18 -14.20 21.14 -19.28
N LYS A 19 -15.47 21.59 -19.24
CA LYS A 19 -16.50 21.05 -18.33
C LYS A 19 -16.71 19.54 -18.49
N ASP A 20 -16.69 19.04 -19.72
CA ASP A 20 -16.75 17.61 -20.07
C ASP A 20 -15.62 16.80 -19.40
N ARG A 21 -14.40 17.36 -19.35
CA ARG A 21 -13.27 16.74 -18.64
C ARG A 21 -13.37 16.86 -17.13
N GLN A 22 -13.97 17.94 -16.61
CA GLN A 22 -14.22 18.06 -15.16
C GLN A 22 -15.20 17.00 -14.67
N GLU A 23 -16.27 16.76 -15.42
CA GLU A 23 -17.31 15.77 -15.10
C GLU A 23 -16.76 14.34 -15.16
N ALA A 24 -16.02 14.00 -16.23
CA ALA A 24 -15.38 12.69 -16.35
C ALA A 24 -14.40 12.40 -15.21
N LEU A 25 -13.59 13.40 -14.82
CA LEU A 25 -12.62 13.24 -13.74
C LEU A 25 -13.29 13.14 -12.36
N LYS A 26 -14.36 13.91 -12.12
CA LYS A 26 -15.17 13.80 -10.89
C LYS A 26 -15.79 12.41 -10.76
N PHE A 27 -16.39 11.90 -11.84
CA PHE A 27 -16.98 10.56 -11.87
C PHE A 27 -15.94 9.47 -11.58
N GLN A 28 -14.75 9.58 -12.16
CA GLN A 28 -13.65 8.65 -11.86
C GLN A 28 -13.22 8.71 -10.39
N ILE A 29 -13.07 9.92 -9.80
CA ILE A 29 -12.70 10.09 -8.40
C ILE A 29 -13.76 9.47 -7.46
N GLU A 30 -15.04 9.72 -7.71
CA GLU A 30 -16.16 9.14 -6.95
C GLU A 30 -16.19 7.60 -7.07
N SER A 31 -15.93 7.05 -8.25
CA SER A 31 -15.88 5.59 -8.47
C SER A 31 -14.74 4.90 -7.71
N ILE A 32 -13.61 5.58 -7.51
CA ILE A 32 -12.47 5.05 -6.76
C ILE A 32 -12.72 5.18 -5.25
N GLN A 33 -13.32 6.28 -4.81
CA GLN A 33 -13.65 6.52 -3.39
C GLN A 33 -14.79 5.64 -2.89
N SER A 34 -15.68 5.17 -3.77
CA SER A 34 -16.83 4.33 -3.43
C SER A 34 -16.53 2.82 -3.35
N ARG A 35 -15.27 2.39 -3.58
CA ARG A 35 -14.91 0.97 -3.40
C ARG A 35 -15.10 0.58 -1.93
N PRO A 36 -15.99 -0.37 -1.60
CA PRO A 36 -16.28 -0.71 -0.22
C PRO A 36 -15.02 -1.28 0.44
N GLU A 37 -14.70 -0.74 1.62
CA GLU A 37 -13.69 -1.32 2.49
C GLU A 37 -14.07 -2.78 2.80
N PRO A 38 -13.09 -3.70 2.88
CA PRO A 38 -13.39 -5.07 3.28
C PRO A 38 -14.05 -5.06 4.65
N THR A 39 -15.07 -5.90 4.79
CA THR A 39 -15.83 -6.10 6.01
C THR A 39 -14.90 -6.58 7.14
N LEU A 40 -15.37 -6.50 8.39
CA LEU A 40 -14.58 -6.99 9.54
C LEU A 40 -14.25 -8.48 9.42
N VAL A 41 -15.16 -9.28 8.85
CA VAL A 41 -14.97 -10.72 8.61
C VAL A 41 -13.89 -10.94 7.55
N GLU A 42 -13.92 -10.18 6.46
CA GLU A 42 -12.89 -10.25 5.42
C GLU A 42 -11.53 -9.79 5.94
N LYS A 43 -11.49 -8.73 6.75
CA LYS A 43 -10.28 -8.26 7.43
C LYS A 43 -9.70 -9.33 8.34
N ALA A 44 -10.53 -10.00 9.15
CA ALA A 44 -10.10 -11.10 10.01
C ALA A 44 -9.56 -12.29 9.18
N LYS A 45 -10.26 -12.71 8.12
CA LYS A 45 -9.82 -13.79 7.23
C LYS A 45 -8.47 -13.48 6.58
N ASN A 46 -8.31 -12.26 6.08
CA ASN A 46 -7.07 -11.80 5.46
C ASN A 46 -5.92 -11.76 6.47
N PHE A 47 -6.18 -11.27 7.68
CA PHE A 47 -5.20 -11.25 8.77
C PHE A 47 -4.77 -12.66 9.17
N THR A 48 -5.71 -13.58 9.41
CA THR A 48 -5.39 -14.98 9.75
C THR A 48 -4.55 -15.63 8.67
N LYS A 49 -4.90 -15.46 7.39
CA LYS A 49 -4.10 -15.96 6.26
C LYS A 49 -2.68 -15.40 6.28
N ALA A 50 -2.53 -14.10 6.57
CA ALA A 50 -1.23 -13.45 6.65
C ALA A 50 -0.39 -13.98 7.83
N VAL A 51 -0.99 -14.13 9.01
CA VAL A 51 -0.35 -14.71 10.20
C VAL A 51 0.09 -16.15 9.96
N THR A 52 -0.78 -17.00 9.38
CA THR A 52 -0.42 -18.38 9.05
C THR A 52 0.77 -18.44 8.10
N LYS A 53 0.80 -17.59 7.07
CA LYS A 53 1.95 -17.48 6.14
C LYS A 53 3.22 -17.07 6.89
N HIS A 54 3.11 -16.13 7.83
CA HIS A 54 4.23 -15.65 8.64
C HIS A 54 4.80 -16.71 9.58
N VAL A 55 3.93 -17.49 10.22
CA VAL A 55 4.31 -18.63 11.08
C VAL A 55 5.01 -19.72 10.24
N ILE A 56 4.42 -20.12 9.12
CA ILE A 56 5.00 -21.14 8.21
C ILE A 56 6.38 -20.71 7.71
N LYS A 57 6.60 -19.41 7.52
CA LYS A 57 7.88 -18.85 7.06
C LYS A 57 8.84 -18.51 8.20
N GLY A 58 8.50 -18.87 9.44
CA GLY A 58 9.40 -18.83 10.60
C GLY A 58 9.59 -17.44 11.18
N PHE A 59 8.56 -16.58 11.16
CA PHE A 59 8.60 -15.22 11.71
C PHE A 59 9.74 -14.35 11.14
N ARG A 60 10.11 -14.61 9.90
CA ARG A 60 11.23 -13.92 9.25
C ARG A 60 10.84 -12.48 8.95
N ASN A 61 11.45 -11.57 9.68
CA ASN A 61 11.40 -10.16 9.35
C ASN A 61 12.45 -9.81 8.29
N VAL A 62 12.19 -8.72 7.57
CA VAL A 62 13.18 -8.08 6.69
C VAL A 62 14.07 -7.13 7.50
N PRO A 63 15.25 -6.77 6.97
CA PRO A 63 16.04 -5.65 7.47
C PRO A 63 15.26 -4.33 7.53
N GLU A 64 15.63 -3.44 8.43
CA GLU A 64 14.92 -2.18 8.69
C GLU A 64 14.83 -1.28 7.45
N ASP A 65 15.91 -1.21 6.65
CA ASP A 65 15.97 -0.47 5.39
C ASP A 65 14.98 -1.01 4.37
N VAL A 66 14.83 -2.34 4.27
CA VAL A 66 13.85 -3.00 3.40
C VAL A 66 12.43 -2.73 3.88
N GLN A 67 12.17 -2.83 5.18
CA GLN A 67 10.87 -2.51 5.76
C GLN A 67 10.50 -1.06 5.48
N LYS A 68 11.43 -0.13 5.71
CA LYS A 68 11.26 1.29 5.47
C LYS A 68 10.97 1.58 4.01
N ALA A 69 11.73 0.98 3.08
CA ALA A 69 11.51 1.14 1.65
C ALA A 69 10.10 0.68 1.25
N ARG A 70 9.68 -0.53 1.67
CA ARG A 70 8.33 -1.06 1.41
C ARG A 70 7.24 -0.17 2.00
N TYR A 71 7.46 0.35 3.22
CA TYR A 71 6.49 1.21 3.90
C TYR A 71 6.36 2.57 3.22
N ASP A 72 7.46 3.20 2.84
CA ASP A 72 7.45 4.46 2.09
C ASP A 72 6.82 4.28 0.70
N THR A 73 7.07 3.15 0.02
CA THR A 73 6.37 2.77 -1.22
C THR A 73 4.85 2.69 -0.99
N CYS A 74 4.41 2.04 0.09
CA CYS A 74 2.99 1.95 0.40
C CYS A 74 2.39 3.30 0.77
N LYS A 75 3.06 4.11 1.59
CA LYS A 75 2.61 5.48 1.95
C LYS A 75 2.43 6.37 0.74
N GLY A 76 3.21 6.13 -0.31
CA GLY A 76 2.96 6.69 -1.62
C GLY A 76 1.58 6.29 -2.11
N CYS A 77 1.31 4.99 -2.27
CA CYS A 77 0.16 4.39 -2.96
C CYS A 77 -1.23 5.06 -2.73
N GLU A 78 -2.03 5.16 -3.79
CA GLU A 78 -3.40 5.73 -3.74
C GLU A 78 -4.35 4.99 -2.78
N HIS A 79 -4.02 3.73 -2.48
CA HIS A 79 -4.80 2.88 -1.59
C HIS A 79 -4.30 2.92 -0.13
N TYR A 80 -3.35 3.79 0.23
CA TYR A 80 -2.93 3.94 1.61
C TYR A 80 -3.90 4.80 2.39
N ASN A 81 -4.30 4.32 3.57
CA ASN A 81 -5.09 5.05 4.54
C ASN A 81 -4.16 5.59 5.64
N PRO A 82 -3.82 6.90 5.63
CA PRO A 82 -2.91 7.49 6.60
C PRO A 82 -3.48 7.55 8.01
N GLU A 83 -4.80 7.66 8.17
CA GLU A 83 -5.46 7.76 9.49
C GLU A 83 -5.34 6.46 10.28
N LYS A 84 -5.34 5.32 9.57
CA LYS A 84 -5.32 3.99 10.20
C LYS A 84 -3.97 3.28 10.08
N ASP A 85 -3.04 3.85 9.32
CA ASP A 85 -1.82 3.18 8.86
C ASP A 85 -2.15 1.80 8.25
N SER A 86 -3.04 1.80 7.25
CA SER A 86 -3.51 0.57 6.63
C SER A 86 -3.67 0.70 5.13
N CYS A 87 -3.59 -0.40 4.39
CA CYS A 87 -3.91 -0.43 2.97
C CYS A 87 -5.40 -0.73 2.76
N ARG A 88 -6.11 0.05 1.93
CA ARG A 88 -7.52 -0.15 1.59
C ARG A 88 -7.79 -1.41 0.77
N LEU A 89 -6.77 -1.95 0.09
CA LEU A 89 -6.89 -3.20 -0.68
C LEU A 89 -6.76 -4.46 0.18
N CYS A 90 -5.76 -4.51 1.07
CA CYS A 90 -5.49 -5.71 1.87
C CYS A 90 -5.92 -5.59 3.34
N GLY A 91 -6.22 -4.39 3.82
CA GLY A 91 -6.65 -4.12 5.19
C GLY A 91 -5.55 -4.22 6.26
N CYS A 92 -4.33 -4.59 5.89
CA CYS A 92 -3.25 -4.82 6.86
C CYS A 92 -2.67 -3.51 7.40
N LYS A 93 -2.22 -3.54 8.66
CA LYS A 93 -1.39 -2.49 9.27
C LYS A 93 -0.04 -2.42 8.55
N MET A 94 0.26 -1.30 7.89
CA MET A 94 1.41 -1.26 6.98
C MET A 94 2.75 -1.13 7.70
N SER A 95 2.80 -0.51 8.88
CA SER A 95 3.97 -0.58 9.78
C SER A 95 4.37 -2.02 10.14
N VAL A 96 3.42 -2.97 10.17
CA VAL A 96 3.70 -4.38 10.50
C VAL A 96 3.97 -5.21 9.25
N LYS A 97 3.05 -5.19 8.27
CA LYS A 97 3.10 -6.07 7.08
C LYS A 97 4.38 -5.90 6.26
N THR A 98 4.90 -4.68 6.20
CA THR A 98 6.12 -4.36 5.43
C THR A 98 7.37 -5.01 6.03
N GLY A 99 7.35 -5.29 7.34
CA GLY A 99 8.41 -5.96 8.08
C GLY A 99 8.49 -7.46 7.80
N TRP A 100 7.43 -8.09 7.30
CA TRP A 100 7.41 -9.54 7.10
C TRP A 100 8.00 -9.93 5.74
N SER A 101 8.97 -10.84 5.75
CA SER A 101 9.76 -11.21 4.56
C SER A 101 8.91 -11.81 3.44
N GLU A 102 7.96 -12.68 3.79
CA GLU A 102 7.12 -13.43 2.85
C GLU A 102 5.89 -12.67 2.34
N GLN A 103 5.63 -11.49 2.88
CA GLN A 103 4.52 -10.66 2.44
C GLN A 103 4.86 -9.96 1.14
N GLU A 104 3.82 -9.55 0.43
CA GLU A 104 3.93 -8.79 -0.82
C GLU A 104 2.75 -7.82 -0.96
N CYS A 105 2.91 -6.86 -1.87
CA CYS A 105 1.85 -5.94 -2.25
C CYS A 105 0.82 -6.65 -3.13
N PRO A 106 -0.50 -6.53 -2.88
CA PRO A 106 -1.52 -7.14 -3.74
C PRO A 106 -1.54 -6.60 -5.18
N ILE A 107 -0.92 -5.44 -5.40
CA ILE A 107 -0.72 -4.82 -6.73
C ILE A 107 0.76 -4.75 -7.12
N ASN A 108 1.60 -5.61 -6.51
CA ASN A 108 2.99 -5.83 -6.87
C ASN A 108 3.93 -4.60 -6.85
N LEU A 109 3.61 -3.57 -6.06
CA LEU A 109 4.54 -2.43 -5.84
C LEU A 109 5.81 -2.82 -5.06
N TRP A 110 5.79 -3.96 -4.37
CA TRP A 110 6.92 -4.59 -3.71
C TRP A 110 6.66 -6.09 -3.56
N THR A 111 7.73 -6.88 -3.56
CA THR A 111 7.69 -8.35 -3.56
C THR A 111 8.23 -8.94 -2.26
N ALA A 112 8.04 -10.24 -2.07
CA ALA A 112 8.66 -11.00 -0.98
C ALA A 112 10.19 -10.84 -1.01
N TRP A 113 10.79 -10.75 0.18
CA TRP A 113 12.22 -10.56 0.37
C TRP A 113 12.87 -11.87 0.76
N SER A 114 13.98 -12.19 0.11
CA SER A 114 14.89 -13.26 0.50
C SER A 114 16.23 -12.64 0.89
N LYS A 115 16.89 -13.23 1.90
CA LYS A 115 18.25 -12.85 2.23
C LYS A 115 19.16 -13.16 1.02
N PRO A 116 19.92 -12.19 0.49
CA PRO A 116 20.93 -12.49 -0.52
C PRO A 116 21.97 -13.44 0.10
N SER A 117 22.35 -14.47 -0.66
CA SER A 117 23.40 -15.40 -0.26
C SER A 117 24.75 -14.67 -0.33
N SER A 118 25.28 -14.34 0.85
CA SER A 118 26.60 -13.73 1.11
C SER A 118 26.72 -12.22 0.79
N PRO A 119 27.50 -11.46 1.59
CA PRO A 119 27.88 -10.09 1.23
C PRO A 119 28.73 -10.08 -0.06
N PRO A 120 28.69 -9.02 -0.88
CA PRO A 120 29.73 -8.81 -1.89
C PRO A 120 31.08 -8.73 -1.16
N GLU A 121 32.04 -9.54 -1.59
CA GLU A 121 33.42 -9.44 -1.12
C GLU A 121 33.93 -7.98 -1.32
N PRO A 122 34.71 -7.46 -0.36
CA PRO A 122 35.14 -6.06 -0.34
C PRO A 122 36.00 -5.65 -1.54
#